data_AF-W7VYY4-F1
#
_entry.id   AF-W7VYY4-F1
#
_cell.length_a   1.000
_cell.length_b   1.000
_cell.length_c   1.000
_cell.angle_alpha   90.00
_cell.angle_beta   90.00
_cell.angle_gamma   90.00
#
_symmetry.space_group_name_H-M   'P 1'
#
loop_
_entity.id
_entity.type
_entity.pdbx_description
1 polymer ?
#
loop_
_entity_poly.entity_id
_entity_poly.type
_entity_poly.pdbx_seq_one_letter_code
_entity_poly.pdbx_strand_id
1 'polypeptide(L)'
;MPVQAPPPSGLLSDRRGRALHDLRISVTDRCNFRCSYCMPKEVFDKDHRFLPHGELLSFEETTRLARLFTLHGVRKIRLTGGEPLLRKNLEILVAQLAALRTPDGEPLDLTLTTNASLLARKAVALRMAGLRRVTVSSMHSTTPCSAA
;
A
#
# COMPACT_ATOMS: atom_id res chain seq x y z
N MET A 1 26.79 -1.79 -20.21
CA MET A 1 25.61 -2.43 -20.84
C MET A 1 24.61 -2.76 -19.76
N PRO A 2 23.31 -2.44 -19.90
CA PRO A 2 22.35 -2.79 -18.85
C PRO A 2 22.26 -4.32 -18.81
N VAL A 3 22.57 -4.89 -17.65
CA VAL A 3 22.42 -6.32 -17.38
C VAL A 3 20.96 -6.67 -17.62
N GLN A 4 20.68 -7.50 -18.63
CA GLN A 4 19.34 -8.00 -18.86
C GLN A 4 18.93 -8.82 -17.64
N ALA A 5 17.91 -8.35 -16.93
CA ALA A 5 17.35 -9.09 -15.81
C ALA A 5 16.78 -10.43 -16.34
N PRO A 6 17.00 -11.54 -15.61
CA PRO A 6 16.45 -12.82 -16.02
C PRO A 6 14.93 -12.73 -16.16
N PRO A 7 14.34 -13.45 -17.13
CA PRO A 7 12.90 -13.44 -17.33
C PRO A 7 12.17 -13.89 -16.06
N PRO A 8 10.97 -13.36 -15.79
CA PRO A 8 10.20 -13.73 -14.61
C PRO A 8 9.87 -15.23 -14.65
N SER A 9 10.53 -16.00 -13.79
CA SER A 9 10.36 -17.45 -13.66
C SER A 9 9.20 -17.85 -12.73
N GLY A 10 8.46 -16.87 -12.19
CA GLY A 10 7.45 -17.07 -11.14
C GLY A 10 8.03 -17.50 -9.77
N LEU A 11 9.34 -17.70 -9.67
CA LEU A 11 10.04 -18.18 -8.49
C LEU A 11 11.24 -17.27 -8.19
N LEU A 12 10.95 -16.09 -7.63
CA LEU A 12 12.00 -15.23 -7.09
C LEU A 12 12.22 -15.57 -5.62
N SER A 13 13.42 -16.07 -5.30
CA SER A 13 13.81 -16.41 -3.93
C SER A 13 14.96 -15.53 -3.48
N ASP A 14 14.97 -15.18 -2.19
CA ASP A 14 16.11 -14.50 -1.59
C ASP A 14 17.28 -15.48 -1.30
N ARG A 15 18.39 -14.96 -0.77
CA ARG A 15 19.57 -15.78 -0.39
C ARG A 15 19.28 -16.83 0.68
N ARG A 16 18.12 -16.75 1.35
CA ARG A 16 17.65 -17.70 2.36
C ARG A 16 16.58 -18.65 1.82
N GLY A 17 16.31 -18.63 0.51
CA GLY A 17 15.32 -19.48 -0.15
C GLY A 17 13.86 -19.06 0.09
N ARG A 18 13.60 -17.85 0.61
CA ARG A 18 12.24 -17.35 0.84
C ARG A 18 11.67 -16.79 -0.46
N ALA A 19 10.55 -17.34 -0.90
CA ALA A 19 9.86 -16.89 -2.10
C ALA A 19 9.24 -15.49 -1.91
N LEU A 20 9.32 -14.65 -2.94
CA LEU A 20 8.67 -13.35 -2.98
C LEU A 20 7.16 -13.52 -3.20
N HIS A 21 6.39 -13.48 -2.11
CA HIS A 21 4.95 -13.73 -2.13
C HIS A 21 4.11 -12.47 -1.81
N ASP A 22 4.65 -11.58 -0.98
CA ASP A 22 3.94 -10.43 -0.42
C ASP A 22 4.61 -9.11 -0.81
N LEU A 23 3.84 -8.19 -1.40
CA LEU A 23 4.29 -6.84 -1.76
C LEU A 23 3.57 -5.81 -0.90
N ARG A 24 4.33 -5.00 -0.16
CA ARG A 24 3.81 -3.86 0.60
C ARG A 24 4.09 -2.57 -0.15
N ILE A 25 3.05 -1.81 -0.46
CA ILE A 25 3.15 -0.54 -1.18
C ILE A 25 2.76 0.58 -0.22
N SER A 26 3.66 1.54 -0.01
CA SER A 26 3.33 2.80 0.68
C SER A 26 2.82 3.80 -0.34
N VAL A 27 1.58 4.24 -0.19
CA VAL A 27 0.98 5.20 -1.13
C VAL A 27 1.13 6.65 -0.66
N THR A 28 1.46 6.89 0.60
CA THR A 28 1.59 8.24 1.15
C THR A 28 2.32 8.18 2.49
N ASP A 29 3.09 9.19 2.80
CA ASP A 29 3.75 9.33 4.11
C ASP A 29 2.95 10.23 5.06
N ARG A 30 1.87 10.84 4.57
CA ARG A 30 0.97 11.67 5.39
C ARG A 30 0.01 10.81 6.18
N CYS A 31 -0.07 11.06 7.47
CA CYS A 31 -1.07 10.49 8.38
C CYS A 31 -1.82 11.62 9.10
N ASN A 32 -3.12 11.40 9.34
CA ASN A 32 -3.97 12.27 10.16
C ASN A 32 -3.84 11.97 11.67
N PHE A 33 -3.20 10.87 12.07
CA PHE A 33 -2.85 10.61 13.47
C PHE A 33 -1.37 10.87 13.73
N ARG A 34 -1.06 11.25 14.97
CA ARG A 34 0.28 11.43 15.50
C ARG A 34 0.49 10.46 16.67
N CYS A 35 0.55 9.18 16.35
CA CYS A 35 0.78 8.13 17.35
C CYS A 35 2.19 8.27 17.93
N SER A 36 2.34 8.28 19.25
CA SER A 36 3.63 8.40 19.94
C SER A 36 4.68 7.39 19.50
N TYR A 37 4.26 6.17 19.13
CA TYR A 37 5.15 5.08 18.70
C TYR A 37 5.45 5.05 17.19
N CYS A 38 4.78 5.85 16.36
CA CYS A 38 4.91 5.80 14.91
C CYS A 38 5.32 7.15 14.32
N MET A 39 4.66 8.22 14.77
CA MET A 39 4.86 9.58 14.27
C MET A 39 4.79 10.53 15.48
N PRO A 40 5.83 10.54 16.35
CA PRO A 40 5.85 11.37 17.55
C PRO A 40 5.80 12.85 17.17
N LYS A 41 5.01 13.62 17.92
CA LYS A 41 4.81 15.06 17.66
C LYS A 41 6.12 15.87 17.80
N GLU A 42 7.12 15.36 18.53
CA GLU A 42 8.42 16.01 18.65
C GLU A 42 9.27 15.92 17.37
N VAL A 43 9.01 14.95 16.50
CA VAL A 43 9.80 14.69 15.27
C VAL A 43 9.03 15.05 14.00
N PHE A 44 7.70 14.93 14.05
CA PHE A 44 6.79 15.23 12.94
C PHE A 44 5.87 16.41 13.29
N ASP A 45 6.53 17.54 13.55
CA ASP A 45 5.89 18.83 13.81
C ASP A 45 5.25 19.43 12.54
N LYS A 46 4.78 20.67 12.63
CA LYS A 46 4.15 21.39 11.50
C LYS A 46 5.14 21.73 10.38
N ASP A 47 6.43 21.74 10.68
CA ASP A 47 7.51 22.10 9.77
C ASP A 47 8.13 20.88 9.09
N HIS A 48 7.72 19.66 9.48
CA HIS A 48 8.12 18.43 8.82
C HIS A 48 7.67 18.42 7.36
N ARG A 49 8.64 18.55 6.46
CA ARG A 49 8.45 18.47 5.02
C ARG A 49 8.11 17.04 4.62
N PHE A 50 6.81 16.76 4.55
CA PHE A 50 6.32 15.58 3.85
C PHE A 50 6.82 15.60 2.40
N LEU A 51 7.06 14.40 1.86
CA LEU A 51 7.45 14.21 0.48
C LEU A 51 6.51 15.01 -0.46
N PRO A 52 7.07 15.84 -1.36
CA PRO A 52 6.27 16.57 -2.32
C PRO A 52 5.58 15.58 -3.26
N HIS A 53 4.45 15.99 -3.84
CA HIS A 53 3.62 15.10 -4.67
C HIS A 53 4.38 14.47 -5.85
N GLY A 54 5.44 15.12 -6.35
CA GLY A 54 6.27 14.63 -7.45
C GLY A 54 7.27 13.54 -7.05
N GLU A 55 7.54 13.34 -5.77
CA GLU A 55 8.40 12.25 -5.28
C GLU A 55 7.61 10.99 -4.92
N LEU A 56 6.28 11.09 -4.88
CA LEU A 56 5.41 9.93 -4.73
C LEU A 56 5.23 9.24 -6.08
N LEU A 57 5.38 7.92 -6.08
CA LEU A 57 5.09 7.10 -7.26
C LEU A 57 3.68 7.39 -7.78
N SER A 58 3.57 7.62 -9.08
CA SER A 58 2.29 7.72 -9.77
C SER A 58 1.53 6.39 -9.69
N PHE A 59 0.23 6.43 -9.96
CA PHE A 59 -0.58 5.21 -9.99
C PHE A 59 -0.18 4.27 -11.13
N GLU A 60 0.27 4.82 -12.25
CA GLU A 60 0.76 4.06 -13.39
C GLU A 60 2.07 3.34 -13.06
N GLU A 61 3.02 4.03 -12.42
CA GLU A 61 4.28 3.42 -11.98
C GLU A 61 4.03 2.33 -10.93
N THR A 62 3.15 2.61 -9.95
CA THR A 62 2.78 1.64 -8.92
C THR A 62 2.16 0.39 -9.53
N THR A 63 1.23 0.57 -10.48
CA THR A 63 0.57 -0.54 -11.19
C THR A 63 1.55 -1.30 -12.06
N ARG A 64 2.45 -0.61 -12.76
CA ARG A 64 3.51 -1.22 -13.57
C ARG A 64 4.43 -2.09 -12.72
N LEU A 65 4.89 -1.58 -11.57
CA LEU A 65 5.72 -2.34 -10.64
C LEU A 65 4.97 -3.53 -10.08
N ALA A 66 3.72 -3.34 -9.61
CA ALA A 66 2.89 -4.42 -9.11
C ALA A 66 2.69 -5.54 -10.14
N ARG A 67 2.48 -5.20 -11.42
CA ARG A 67 2.39 -6.18 -12.52
C ARG A 67 3.69 -6.97 -12.67
N LEU A 68 4.84 -6.30 -12.68
CA LEU A 68 6.14 -6.98 -12.78
C LEU A 68 6.36 -7.93 -11.60
N PHE A 69 6.10 -7.47 -10.37
CA PHE A 69 6.23 -8.31 -9.18
C PHE A 69 5.26 -9.50 -9.16
N THR A 70 4.05 -9.32 -9.69
CA THR A 70 3.07 -10.40 -9.85
C THR A 70 3.60 -11.49 -10.78
N LEU A 71 4.28 -11.12 -11.88
CA LEU A 71 4.95 -12.07 -12.77
C LEU A 71 6.10 -12.83 -12.08
N HIS A 72 6.72 -12.23 -11.04
CA HIS A 72 7.78 -12.84 -10.25
C HIS A 72 7.29 -13.72 -9.08
N GLY A 73 5.97 -13.88 -8.91
CA GLY A 73 5.38 -14.78 -7.91
C GLY A 73 4.63 -14.08 -6.76
N VAL A 74 4.52 -12.75 -6.77
CA VAL A 74 3.71 -12.04 -5.77
C VAL A 74 2.24 -12.36 -5.96
N ARG A 75 1.59 -12.79 -4.88
CA ARG A 75 0.14 -13.09 -4.85
C ARG A 75 -0.64 -12.16 -3.92
N LYS A 76 0.05 -11.53 -2.97
CA LYS A 76 -0.55 -10.65 -1.96
C LYS A 76 -0.02 -9.23 -2.10
N ILE A 77 -0.91 -8.25 -2.20
CA ILE A 77 -0.56 -6.84 -2.21
C ILE A 77 -1.21 -6.14 -1.02
N ARG A 78 -0.37 -5.56 -0.16
CA ARG A 78 -0.81 -4.74 0.98
C ARG A 78 -0.57 -3.27 0.70
N LEU A 79 -1.64 -2.52 0.53
CA LEU A 79 -1.62 -1.06 0.47
C LEU A 79 -1.53 -0.49 1.89
N THR A 80 -0.52 0.33 2.10
CA THR A 80 -0.21 0.99 3.38
C THR A 80 0.22 2.42 3.13
N GLY A 81 0.61 3.12 4.19
CA GLY A 81 1.17 4.46 4.17
C GLY A 81 1.13 5.03 5.59
N GLY A 82 1.10 6.35 5.70
CA GLY A 82 0.53 7.03 6.85
C GLY A 82 -0.96 6.71 6.94
N GLU A 83 -1.80 7.50 6.26
CA GLU A 83 -3.21 7.17 6.05
C GLU A 83 -3.54 7.14 4.55
N PRO A 84 -3.70 5.94 3.96
CA PRO A 84 -3.90 5.81 2.52
C PRO A 84 -5.19 6.48 2.04
N LEU A 85 -6.23 6.58 2.87
CA LEU A 85 -7.50 7.22 2.48
C LEU A 85 -7.38 8.73 2.28
N LEU A 86 -6.30 9.37 2.74
CA LEU A 86 -6.00 10.78 2.46
C LEU A 86 -5.52 11.00 1.02
N ARG A 87 -5.02 9.96 0.36
CA ARG A 87 -4.61 10.06 -1.04
C ARG A 87 -5.86 10.12 -1.92
N LYS A 88 -5.98 11.21 -2.68
CA LYS A 88 -7.08 11.39 -3.64
C LYS A 88 -7.04 10.28 -4.69
N ASN A 89 -8.21 9.85 -5.13
CA ASN A 89 -8.37 8.86 -6.21
C ASN A 89 -7.75 7.47 -5.92
N LEU A 90 -7.58 7.09 -4.64
CA LEU A 90 -7.06 5.78 -4.27
C LEU A 90 -7.88 4.63 -4.88
N GLU A 91 -9.19 4.81 -5.01
CA GLU A 91 -10.09 3.90 -5.71
C GLU A 91 -9.64 3.52 -7.13
N ILE A 92 -9.01 4.45 -7.86
CA ILE A 92 -8.47 4.18 -9.21
C ILE A 92 -7.30 3.20 -9.12
N LEU A 93 -6.38 3.43 -8.18
CA LEU A 93 -5.24 2.54 -7.96
C LEU A 93 -5.73 1.15 -7.53
N VAL A 94 -6.72 1.07 -6.64
CA VAL A 94 -7.30 -0.21 -6.23
C VAL A 94 -7.89 -0.95 -7.43
N ALA A 95 -8.65 -0.26 -8.29
CA ALA A 95 -9.22 -0.86 -9.49
C ALA A 95 -8.15 -1.37 -10.47
N GLN A 96 -7.10 -0.58 -10.69
CA GLN A 96 -5.95 -0.98 -11.53
C GLN A 96 -5.25 -2.22 -10.98
N LEU A 97 -5.01 -2.29 -9.67
CA LEU A 97 -4.41 -3.45 -9.03
C LEU A 97 -5.34 -4.66 -9.00
N ALA A 98 -6.64 -4.46 -8.80
CA ALA A 98 -7.64 -5.53 -8.77
C ALA A 98 -7.86 -6.17 -10.14
N ALA A 99 -7.53 -5.46 -11.22
CA ALA A 99 -7.53 -5.99 -12.59
C ALA A 99 -6.32 -6.90 -12.86
N LEU A 100 -5.24 -6.82 -12.07
CA LEU A 100 -4.06 -7.68 -12.24
C LEU A 100 -4.38 -9.13 -11.88
N ARG A 101 -3.75 -10.05 -12.61
CA ARG A 101 -3.86 -11.50 -12.41
C ARG A 101 -2.46 -12.09 -12.27
N THR A 102 -2.35 -13.13 -11.46
CA THR A 102 -1.13 -13.93 -11.36
C THR A 102 -0.89 -14.66 -12.69
N PRO A 103 0.33 -15.18 -12.93
CA PRO A 103 0.62 -16.03 -14.09
C PRO A 103 -0.35 -17.23 -14.20
N ASP A 104 -0.85 -17.71 -13.06
CA ASP A 104 -1.80 -18.83 -12.96
C ASP A 104 -3.26 -18.40 -13.25
N GLY A 105 -3.51 -17.12 -13.54
CA GLY A 105 -4.85 -16.57 -13.79
C GLY A 105 -5.66 -16.23 -12.53
N GLU A 106 -5.07 -16.39 -11.33
CA GLU A 106 -5.75 -16.09 -10.08
C GLU A 106 -5.78 -14.58 -9.78
N PRO A 107 -6.85 -14.07 -9.12
CA PRO A 107 -6.89 -12.70 -8.63
C PRO A 107 -5.93 -12.50 -7.45
N LEU A 108 -5.26 -11.35 -7.42
CA LEU A 108 -4.40 -10.96 -6.30
C LEU A 108 -5.22 -10.72 -5.01
N ASP A 109 -4.63 -11.07 -3.88
CA ASP A 109 -5.18 -10.73 -2.56
C ASP A 109 -4.77 -9.30 -2.19
N LEU A 110 -5.67 -8.35 -2.48
CA LEU A 110 -5.53 -6.93 -2.21
C LEU A 110 -6.07 -6.56 -0.83
N THR A 111 -5.19 -6.03 0.01
CA THR A 111 -5.49 -5.62 1.37
C THR A 111 -5.10 -4.17 1.62
N LEU A 112 -6.00 -3.39 2.19
CA LEU A 112 -5.72 -2.01 2.61
C LEU A 112 -5.53 -1.94 4.13
N THR A 113 -4.49 -1.28 4.61
CA THR A 113 -4.30 -1.00 6.04
C THR A 113 -4.59 0.48 6.32
N THR A 114 -5.55 0.78 7.18
CA THR A 114 -6.02 2.15 7.48
C THR A 114 -6.33 2.30 8.97
N ASN A 115 -6.25 3.53 9.49
CA ASN A 115 -6.76 3.88 10.82
C ASN A 115 -8.29 4.05 10.87
N ALA A 116 -8.97 3.80 9.75
CA ALA A 116 -10.42 3.83 9.56
C ALA A 116 -11.12 5.19 9.71
N SER A 117 -10.39 6.30 9.87
CA SER A 117 -11.00 7.63 10.05
C SER A 117 -11.92 8.06 8.91
N LEU A 118 -11.55 7.71 7.67
CA LEU A 118 -12.30 8.05 6.45
C LEU A 118 -12.97 6.82 5.81
N LEU A 119 -12.92 5.66 6.48
CA LEU A 119 -13.36 4.40 5.89
C LEU A 119 -14.87 4.41 5.61
N ALA A 120 -15.69 4.94 6.52
CA ALA A 120 -17.14 4.97 6.34
C ALA A 120 -17.58 5.69 5.05
N ARG A 121 -16.86 6.74 4.64
CA ARG A 121 -17.19 7.50 3.42
C ARG A 121 -16.68 6.84 2.14
N LYS A 122 -15.55 6.11 2.20
CA LYS A 122 -14.89 5.52 1.03
C LYS A 122 -15.08 4.01 0.89
N ALA A 123 -15.65 3.33 1.88
CA ALA A 123 -15.79 1.87 1.91
C ALA A 123 -16.52 1.32 0.69
N VAL A 124 -17.64 1.95 0.30
CA VAL A 124 -18.42 1.52 -0.88
C VAL A 124 -17.60 1.67 -2.15
N ALA A 125 -16.96 2.83 -2.36
CA ALA A 125 -16.13 3.08 -3.54
C ALA A 125 -14.96 2.10 -3.64
N LEU A 126 -14.30 1.80 -2.51
CA LEU A 126 -13.19 0.84 -2.45
C LEU A 126 -13.66 -0.59 -2.73
N ARG A 127 -14.83 -0.98 -2.21
CA ARG A 127 -15.43 -2.29 -2.49
C ARG A 127 -15.77 -2.42 -3.97
N MET A 128 -16.36 -1.39 -4.56
CA MET A 128 -16.68 -1.34 -6.00
C MET A 128 -15.42 -1.37 -6.87
N ALA A 129 -14.33 -0.75 -6.42
CA ALA A 129 -13.03 -0.84 -7.06
C ALA A 129 -12.37 -2.24 -6.96
N GLY A 130 -12.96 -3.18 -6.24
CA GLY A 130 -12.46 -4.56 -6.13
C GLY A 130 -11.63 -4.85 -4.88
N LEU A 131 -11.63 -3.96 -3.88
CA LEU A 131 -10.98 -4.24 -2.60
C LEU A 131 -11.69 -5.39 -1.88
N ARG A 132 -10.91 -6.41 -1.50
CA ARG A 132 -11.42 -7.61 -0.83
C ARG A 132 -11.28 -7.56 0.68
N ARG A 133 -10.16 -7.01 1.18
CA ARG A 133 -9.84 -7.02 2.61
C ARG A 133 -9.36 -5.65 3.09
N VAL A 134 -9.79 -5.28 4.27
CA VAL A 134 -9.32 -4.08 4.99
C VAL A 134 -8.80 -4.52 6.35
N THR A 135 -7.61 -4.09 6.70
CA THR A 135 -7.04 -4.19 8.05
C THR A 135 -7.19 -2.83 8.71
N VAL A 136 -7.94 -2.78 9.81
CA VAL A 136 -8.07 -1.57 10.62
C VAL A 136 -7.00 -1.61 11.71
N SER A 137 -6.07 -0.68 11.65
CA SER A 137 -5.04 -0.51 12.67
C SER A 137 -5.51 0.50 13.70
N SER A 138 -6.29 0.02 14.66
CA SER A 138 -6.78 0.80 15.80
C SER A 138 -6.43 0.09 17.11
N MET A 139 -5.14 -0.02 17.48
CA MET A 139 -4.79 -0.51 18.81
C MET A 139 -3.32 -0.25 19.17
N HIS A 140 -3.09 0.79 19.98
CA HIS A 140 -2.30 0.64 21.20
C HIS A 140 -2.59 1.79 22.18
N SER A 141 -2.92 1.41 23.41
CA SER A 141 -3.16 2.21 24.61
C SER A 141 -4.57 2.77 24.82
N THR A 142 -5.01 2.64 26.06
CA THR A 142 -6.12 3.32 26.75
C THR A 142 -5.97 4.85 26.80
N THR A 143 -4.97 5.41 26.11
CA THR A 143 -4.76 6.85 25.98
C THR A 143 -5.35 7.32 24.65
N PRO A 144 -6.31 8.27 24.65
CA PRO A 144 -6.93 8.72 23.42
C PRO A 144 -5.87 9.31 22.49
N CYS A 145 -5.70 8.70 21.33
CA CYS A 145 -4.87 9.23 20.26
C CYS A 145 -5.53 10.54 19.81
N SER A 146 -4.98 11.68 20.26
CA SER A 146 -5.47 13.01 19.89
C SER A 146 -5.48 13.13 18.37
N ALA A 147 -6.68 13.18 17.79
CA ALA A 147 -6.88 13.60 16.42
C ALA A 147 -6.29 15.00 16.26
N ALA A 148 -5.46 15.17 15.24
CA ALA A 148 -4.85 16.45 14.88
C ALA A 148 -5.72 17.20 13.86
#